data_AF-A0A445AJP8-F1
#
_entry.id   AF-A0A445AJP8-F1
#
_cell.length_a   1.000
_cell.length_b   1.000
_cell.length_c   1.000
_cell.angle_alpha   90.00
_cell.angle_beta   90.00
_cell.angle_gamma   90.00
#
_symmetry.space_group_name_H-M   'P 1'
#
loop_
_entity.id
_entity.type
_entity.pdbx_description
1 polymer ?
#
loop_
_entity_poly.entity_id
_entity_poly.type
_entity_poly.pdbx_seq_one_letter_code
_entity_poly.pdbx_strand_id
1 'polypeptide(L)'
;MDQVCFYRLKTVIKKSGTIENSDRLFHACPRYRKSSHCNHFRWVEDDEYEGLDGAKGDVKTDAEIESDVVVLNHNLSWRMMSLEAEVKALRMQLYFGLIVVIVVVMIMFMFFSAK
;
A
#
# COMPACT_ATOMS: atom_id res chain seq x y z
N MET A 1 3.96 22.44 12.78
CA MET A 1 2.57 22.04 12.43
C MET A 1 2.64 21.01 11.32
N ASP A 2 1.81 19.96 11.32
CA ASP A 2 1.85 18.97 10.23
C ASP A 2 1.45 19.62 8.90
N GLN A 3 2.42 19.85 8.00
CA GLN A 3 2.14 20.33 6.66
C GLN A 3 1.49 19.21 5.83
N VAL A 4 0.31 19.48 5.28
CA VAL A 4 -0.46 18.54 4.46
C VAL A 4 -0.49 19.00 3.00
N CYS A 5 -0.39 18.04 2.07
CA CYS A 5 -0.48 18.32 0.64
C CYS A 5 -1.94 18.49 0.20
N PHE A 6 -2.19 18.83 -1.07
CA PHE A 6 -3.56 19.04 -1.59
C PHE A 6 -4.46 17.79 -1.56
N TYR A 7 -3.88 16.60 -1.36
CA TYR A 7 -4.63 15.37 -1.10
C TYR A 7 -4.90 15.12 0.39
N ARG A 8 -4.63 16.12 1.26
CA ARG A 8 -4.69 16.02 2.73
C ARG A 8 -3.78 14.95 3.32
N LEU A 9 -2.76 14.53 2.58
CA LEU A 9 -1.72 13.61 3.07
C LEU A 9 -0.60 14.42 3.71
N LYS A 10 -0.04 13.93 4.81
CA LYS A 10 1.15 14.50 5.44
C LYS A 10 2.29 14.59 4.42
N THR A 11 2.94 15.75 4.34
CA THR A 11 4.05 16.00 3.41
C THR A 11 5.33 15.32 3.88
N VAL A 12 6.25 15.09 2.94
CA VAL A 12 7.58 14.54 3.20
C VAL A 12 8.65 15.60 2.92
N ILE A 13 9.70 15.66 3.73
CA ILE A 13 10.83 16.55 3.50
C ILE A 13 11.81 15.87 2.53
N LYS A 14 12.26 16.62 1.52
CA LYS A 14 13.23 16.18 0.53
C LYS A 14 14.33 17.22 0.39
N LYS A 15 15.50 16.77 -0.08
CA LYS A 15 16.66 17.62 -0.35
C LYS A 15 16.73 17.95 -1.85
N SER A 16 16.87 19.22 -2.18
CA SER A 16 17.06 19.68 -3.55
C SER A 16 18.44 19.27 -4.05
N GLY A 17 18.48 18.80 -5.30
CA GLY A 17 19.70 18.43 -6.02
C GLY A 17 20.06 19.39 -7.14
N THR A 18 19.42 20.55 -7.22
CA THR A 18 19.75 21.58 -8.23
C THR A 18 20.98 22.36 -7.79
N ILE A 19 21.80 22.80 -8.75
CA ILE A 19 23.05 23.54 -8.48
C ILE A 19 22.76 24.84 -7.72
N GLU A 20 21.68 25.53 -8.08
CA GLU A 20 21.26 26.81 -7.45
C GLU A 20 20.65 26.63 -6.06
N ASN A 21 20.05 25.48 -5.78
CA ASN A 21 19.43 25.18 -4.50
C ASN A 21 20.04 23.91 -3.92
N SER A 22 21.38 23.83 -3.91
CA SER A 22 22.07 22.68 -3.35
C SER A 22 21.72 22.56 -1.87
N ASP A 23 21.44 21.33 -1.46
CA ASP A 23 21.21 20.95 -0.08
C ASP A 23 19.98 21.54 0.63
N ARG A 24 19.20 22.38 -0.06
CA ARG A 24 18.00 23.03 0.49
C ARG A 24 16.84 22.04 0.65
N LEU A 25 16.14 22.08 1.78
CA LEU A 25 15.05 21.16 2.11
C LEU A 25 13.68 21.70 1.70
N PHE A 26 12.79 20.84 1.20
CA PHE A 26 11.43 21.19 0.82
C PHE A 26 10.41 20.12 1.20
N HIS A 27 9.19 20.54 1.57
CA HIS A 27 8.01 19.70 1.69
C HIS A 27 7.47 19.32 0.32
N ALA A 28 7.23 18.03 0.14
CA ALA A 28 6.69 17.46 -1.09
C ALA A 28 5.50 16.53 -0.81
N CYS A 29 4.68 16.32 -1.82
CA CYS A 29 3.68 15.24 -1.79
C CYS A 29 4.38 13.87 -1.69
N PRO A 30 3.92 12.95 -0.82
CA PRO A 30 4.44 11.58 -0.76
C PRO A 30 4.35 10.84 -2.11
N ARG A 31 3.38 11.23 -2.95
CA ARG A 31 3.16 10.62 -4.27
C ARG A 31 4.02 11.22 -5.37
N TYR A 32 4.95 12.13 -5.08
CA TYR A 32 5.71 12.90 -6.08
C TYR A 32 6.33 12.05 -7.22
N ARG A 33 6.79 10.82 -6.93
CA ARG A 33 7.34 9.89 -7.95
C ARG A 33 6.29 9.10 -8.76
N LYS A 34 5.00 9.26 -8.47
CA LYS A 34 3.88 8.57 -9.13
C LYS A 34 3.20 9.52 -10.12
N SER A 35 2.61 9.01 -11.21
CA SER A 35 1.92 9.86 -12.21
C SER A 35 0.74 10.67 -11.64
N SER A 36 0.11 10.20 -10.57
CA SER A 36 -1.01 10.87 -9.88
C SER A 36 -0.58 11.63 -8.61
N HIS A 37 0.32 12.61 -8.77
CA HIS A 37 0.75 13.49 -7.69
C HIS A 37 0.08 14.87 -7.77
N CYS A 38 -0.10 15.52 -6.62
CA CYS A 38 -0.76 16.83 -6.56
C CYS A 38 0.19 18.02 -6.76
N ASN A 39 1.44 17.79 -7.18
CA ASN A 39 2.44 18.86 -7.37
C ASN A 39 2.67 19.76 -6.15
N HIS A 40 2.35 19.30 -4.94
CA HIS A 40 2.59 20.07 -3.73
C HIS A 40 4.10 20.22 -3.49
N PHE A 41 4.53 21.47 -3.34
CA PHE A 41 5.91 21.89 -3.08
C PHE A 41 5.91 23.12 -2.17
N ARG A 42 6.75 23.10 -1.12
CA ARG A 42 7.04 24.27 -0.28
C ARG A 42 8.44 24.16 0.30
N TRP A 43 9.21 25.25 0.33
CA TRP A 43 10.49 25.27 1.03
C TRP A 43 10.31 25.13 2.55
N VAL A 44 11.24 24.45 3.21
CA VAL A 44 11.37 24.50 4.68
C VAL A 44 11.97 25.86 5.05
N GLU A 45 11.42 26.52 6.07
CA GLU A 45 11.96 27.79 6.60
C GLU A 45 13.12 27.50 7.58
N ASP A 46 14.10 28.41 7.65
CA ASP A 46 15.36 28.18 8.40
C ASP A 46 15.14 28.12 9.93
N ASP A 47 13.99 28.55 10.44
CA ASP A 47 13.61 28.46 11.85
C ASP A 47 13.08 27.06 12.24
N GLU A 48 12.58 26.27 11.28
CA GLU A 48 12.29 24.83 11.44
C GLU A 48 13.58 23.97 11.42
N TYR A 49 14.73 24.55 11.05
CA TYR A 49 16.02 23.87 10.88
C TYR A 49 16.85 23.76 12.17
N GLU A 50 16.76 24.74 13.08
CA GLU A 50 17.51 24.77 14.36
C GLU A 50 17.15 23.61 15.32
N GLY A 51 16.05 22.89 15.07
CA GLY A 51 15.65 21.69 15.82
C GLY A 51 16.15 20.35 15.25
N LEU A 52 16.81 20.36 14.08
CA LEU A 52 17.23 19.15 13.35
C LEU A 52 18.76 18.94 13.34
N ASP A 53 19.52 19.96 13.75
CA ASP A 53 20.99 19.98 13.91
C ASP A 53 21.53 18.83 14.78
N GLY A 54 20.78 18.40 15.80
CA GLY A 54 21.18 17.34 16.72
C GLY A 54 21.18 15.93 16.12
N ALA A 55 20.65 15.74 14.90
CA ALA A 55 20.49 14.44 14.26
C ALA A 55 21.49 14.24 13.11
N LYS A 56 22.77 14.53 13.36
CA LYS A 56 23.88 14.23 12.45
C LYS A 56 24.29 12.75 12.42
N GLY A 57 23.37 11.84 12.79
CA GLY A 57 23.54 10.39 12.71
C GLY A 57 22.27 9.73 12.18
N ASP A 58 22.38 9.00 11.08
CA ASP A 58 21.44 7.95 10.62
C ASP A 58 19.95 8.26 10.34
N VAL A 59 19.52 9.52 10.21
CA VAL A 59 18.10 9.82 9.84
C VAL A 59 17.77 9.55 8.36
N LYS A 60 18.75 9.13 7.54
CA LYS A 60 18.53 8.90 6.10
C LYS A 60 17.87 7.55 5.79
N THR A 61 17.82 6.63 6.76
CA THR A 61 17.27 5.27 6.55
C THR A 61 15.86 5.11 7.10
N ASP A 62 15.52 5.67 8.25
CA ASP A 62 14.29 5.28 8.95
C ASP A 62 13.00 5.76 8.27
N ALA A 63 13.00 6.97 7.72
CA ALA A 63 11.81 7.53 7.06
C ALA A 63 11.58 6.99 5.64
N GLU A 64 12.66 6.65 4.92
CA GLU A 64 12.57 5.97 3.61
C GLU A 64 12.12 4.51 3.79
N ILE A 65 12.65 3.82 4.81
CA ILE A 65 12.23 2.48 5.21
C ILE A 65 10.76 2.47 5.65
N GLU A 66 10.30 3.43 6.47
CA GLU A 66 8.91 3.47 6.93
C GLU A 66 7.92 3.69 5.77
N SER A 67 8.24 4.61 4.84
CA SER A 67 7.43 4.84 3.64
C SER A 67 7.38 3.60 2.73
N ASP A 68 8.52 2.97 2.47
CA ASP A 68 8.59 1.77 1.63
C ASP A 68 7.90 0.59 2.29
N VAL A 69 8.00 0.45 3.62
CA VAL A 69 7.26 -0.55 4.41
C VAL A 69 5.75 -0.30 4.34
N VAL A 70 5.27 0.94 4.47
CA VAL A 70 3.84 1.26 4.38
C VAL A 70 3.30 1.00 2.97
N VAL A 71 4.04 1.38 1.92
CA VAL A 71 3.65 1.11 0.52
C VAL A 71 3.67 -0.38 0.22
N LEU A 72 4.68 -1.11 0.68
CA LEU A 72 4.77 -2.57 0.55
C LEU A 72 3.61 -3.26 1.27
N ASN A 73 3.31 -2.84 2.50
CA ASN A 73 2.22 -3.38 3.31
C ASN A 73 0.85 -3.15 2.63
N HIS A 74 0.60 -1.97 2.06
CA HIS A 74 -0.63 -1.72 1.29
C HIS A 74 -0.74 -2.64 0.06
N ASN A 75 0.35 -2.86 -0.67
CA ASN A 75 0.35 -3.75 -1.84
C ASN A 75 0.13 -5.22 -1.45
N LEU A 76 0.76 -5.67 -0.35
CA LEU A 76 0.56 -7.00 0.21
C LEU A 76 -0.87 -7.19 0.72
N SER A 77 -1.42 -6.20 1.44
CA SER A 77 -2.81 -6.20 1.92
C SER A 77 -3.82 -6.31 0.77
N TRP A 78 -3.61 -5.54 -0.31
CA TRP A 78 -4.46 -5.64 -1.49
C TRP A 78 -4.38 -7.02 -2.18
N ARG A 79 -3.18 -7.55 -2.35
CA ARG A 79 -2.98 -8.92 -2.90
C ARG A 79 -3.60 -9.99 -2.00
N MET A 80 -3.48 -9.84 -0.69
CA MET A 80 -4.07 -10.75 0.28
C MET A 80 -5.60 -10.71 0.23
N MET A 81 -6.21 -9.53 0.12
CA MET A 81 -7.65 -9.37 -0.06
C MET A 81 -8.16 -9.97 -1.38
N SER A 82 -7.42 -9.75 -2.47
CA SER A 82 -7.71 -10.37 -3.78
C SER A 82 -7.64 -11.89 -3.69
N LEU A 83 -6.59 -12.44 -3.07
CA LEU A 83 -6.40 -13.87 -2.92
C LEU A 83 -7.46 -14.49 -1.98
N GLU A 84 -7.87 -13.79 -0.92
CA GLU A 84 -8.94 -14.25 -0.03
C GLU A 84 -10.28 -14.40 -0.79
N ALA A 85 -10.58 -13.47 -1.70
CA ALA A 85 -11.77 -13.56 -2.55
C ALA A 85 -11.71 -14.77 -3.50
N GLU A 86 -10.57 -15.00 -4.13
CA GLU A 86 -10.35 -16.18 -4.99
C GLU A 86 -10.44 -17.49 -4.22
N VAL A 87 -9.84 -17.58 -3.02
CA VAL A 87 -9.93 -18.75 -2.15
C VAL A 87 -11.36 -19.01 -1.71
N LYS A 88 -12.12 -17.97 -1.35
CA LYS A 88 -13.55 -18.11 -1.03
C LYS A 88 -14.34 -18.61 -2.24
N ALA A 89 -14.09 -18.08 -3.43
CA ALA A 89 -14.73 -18.53 -4.66
C ALA A 89 -14.42 -20.01 -4.98
N LEU A 90 -13.13 -20.39 -4.94
CA LEU A 90 -12.69 -21.77 -5.16
C LEU A 90 -13.26 -22.73 -4.11
N ARG A 91 -13.31 -22.31 -2.84
CA ARG A 91 -13.90 -23.10 -1.76
C ARG A 91 -15.39 -23.34 -1.99
N MET A 92 -16.14 -22.31 -2.39
CA MET A 92 -17.56 -22.44 -2.74
C MET A 92 -17.75 -23.34 -3.97
N GLN A 93 -16.87 -23.23 -4.98
CA GLN A 93 -16.89 -24.08 -6.16
C GLN A 93 -16.64 -25.56 -5.82
N LEU A 94 -15.71 -25.85 -4.90
CA LEU A 94 -15.46 -27.22 -4.41
C LEU A 94 -16.67 -27.80 -3.68
N TYR A 95 -17.33 -27.04 -2.80
CA TYR A 95 -18.56 -27.49 -2.13
C TYR A 95 -19.69 -27.77 -3.11
N PHE A 96 -19.89 -26.89 -4.10
CA PHE A 96 -20.92 -27.09 -5.12
C PHE A 96 -20.65 -28.38 -5.93
N GLY A 97 -19.41 -28.59 -6.37
CA GLY A 97 -19.00 -29.81 -7.06
C GLY A 97 -19.25 -31.07 -6.22
N LEU A 98 -18.90 -31.06 -4.93
CA LEU A 98 -19.15 -32.17 -4.01
C LEU A 98 -20.65 -32.51 -3.92
N ILE A 99 -21.51 -31.49 -3.77
CA ILE A 99 -22.98 -31.68 -3.68
C ILE A 99 -23.51 -32.32 -4.96
N VAL A 100 -23.09 -31.84 -6.13
CA VAL A 100 -23.51 -32.40 -7.43
C VAL A 100 -23.13 -33.88 -7.52
N VAL A 101 -21.90 -34.24 -7.13
CA VAL A 101 -21.44 -35.63 -7.13
C VAL A 101 -22.29 -36.51 -6.21
N ILE A 102 -22.59 -36.04 -4.98
CA ILE A 102 -23.43 -36.78 -4.03
C ILE A 102 -24.83 -37.00 -4.60
N VAL A 103 -25.45 -35.96 -5.17
CA VAL A 103 -26.79 -36.06 -5.78
C VAL A 103 -26.81 -37.06 -6.92
N VAL A 104 -25.82 -37.02 -7.83
CA VAL A 104 -25.70 -37.99 -8.93
C VAL A 104 -25.57 -39.41 -8.38
N VAL A 105 -24.72 -39.63 -7.38
CA VAL A 105 -24.54 -40.94 -6.75
C VAL A 105 -25.85 -41.43 -6.12
N MET A 106 -26.56 -40.58 -5.39
CA MET A 106 -27.87 -40.92 -4.82
C MET A 106 -28.88 -41.32 -5.89
N ILE A 107 -28.94 -40.56 -6.99
CA ILE A 107 -29.81 -40.86 -8.13
C ILE A 107 -29.46 -42.22 -8.73
N MET A 108 -28.18 -42.52 -8.95
CA MET A 108 -27.74 -43.82 -9.45
C MET A 108 -28.18 -44.95 -8.51
N PHE A 109 -27.98 -44.79 -7.19
CA PHE A 109 -28.44 -45.78 -6.21
C PHE A 109 -29.95 -46.00 -6.24
N MET A 110 -30.74 -44.93 -6.38
CA MET A 110 -32.19 -45.06 -6.51
C MET A 110 -32.58 -45.82 -7.78
N PHE A 111 -31.94 -45.52 -8.92
CA PHE A 111 -32.20 -46.23 -10.18
C PHE A 111 -31.78 -47.71 -10.13
N PHE A 112 -30.66 -48.03 -9.48
CA PHE A 112 -30.21 -49.41 -9.30
C PHE A 112 -31.04 -50.17 -8.26
N SER A 113 -31.56 -49.51 -7.23
CA SER A 113 -32.40 -50.15 -6.21
C SER A 113 -33.85 -50.33 -6.65
N ALA A 114 -34.31 -49.57 -7.65
CA ALA A 114 -35.65 -49.66 -8.21
C ALA A 114 -35.81 -50.72 -9.31
N LYS A 115 -34.74 -51.46 -9.63
CA LYS A 115 -34.69 -52.48 -10.68
C LYS A 115 -34.36 -53.85 -10.11
#